data_AF-A0A520YSU5-F1
#
_entry.id   AF-A0A520YSU5-F1
#
_cell.length_a   1.000
_cell.length_b   1.000
_cell.length_c   1.000
_cell.angle_alpha   90.00
_cell.angle_beta   90.00
_cell.angle_gamma   90.00
#
_symmetry.space_group_name_H-M   'P 1'
#
loop_
_entity.id
_entity.type
_entity.pdbx_description
1 polymer ?
#
loop_
_entity_poly.entity_id
_entity_poly.type
_entity_poly.pdbx_seq_one_letter_code
_entity_poly.pdbx_strand_id
1 'polypeptide(L)'
;MNQLNLNEIYEYAEKHISAFHQKRLEYITIKTELDKILKQKNPYLFRAKNILTAQDLIKGFLDAFIQSQEETLFGEFIEGLAIFVCDRVFSAKKSQLTGIDLEFEKNNCIYIVEIKAGWNWGNASQIKQLKINFKNAKKILENQTDKRVIAVNGCCFGNKKNKNPEKDGYYKICGQEFWQLISESESFYIDIIEPIGHKAKQKNEKFLEAYSVVVNKFTLEFAQRFCIDGKIDWEKLLEFNSGIKKKHKKYD
;
A
#
# COMPACT_ATOMS: atom_id res chain seq x y z
N MET A 1 -20.90 12.14 -19.63
CA MET A 1 -20.90 11.46 -18.31
C MET A 1 -21.56 10.12 -18.51
N ASN A 2 -20.89 9.04 -18.12
CA ASN A 2 -21.41 7.69 -18.32
C ASN A 2 -21.86 7.10 -16.98
N GLN A 3 -22.91 6.29 -17.01
CA GLN A 3 -23.33 5.54 -15.84
C GLN A 3 -22.31 4.45 -15.54
N LEU A 4 -21.86 4.37 -14.29
CA LEU A 4 -20.89 3.36 -13.87
C LEU A 4 -21.54 1.97 -13.85
N ASN A 5 -20.95 1.02 -14.57
CA ASN A 5 -21.41 -0.37 -14.58
C ASN A 5 -20.62 -1.19 -13.56
N LEU A 6 -21.29 -1.71 -12.53
CA LEU A 6 -20.64 -2.53 -11.49
C LEU A 6 -19.97 -3.79 -12.06
N ASN A 7 -20.47 -4.36 -13.16
CA ASN A 7 -19.83 -5.53 -13.79
C ASN A 7 -18.42 -5.21 -14.28
N GLU A 8 -18.18 -4.00 -14.79
CA GLU A 8 -16.84 -3.58 -15.19
C GLU A 8 -15.91 -3.44 -13.98
N ILE A 9 -16.45 -3.04 -12.83
CA ILE A 9 -15.71 -3.00 -11.56
C ILE A 9 -15.35 -4.41 -11.12
N TYR A 10 -16.28 -5.37 -11.23
CA TYR A 10 -16.01 -6.79 -10.94
C TYR A 10 -14.90 -7.33 -11.83
N GLU A 11 -14.95 -7.09 -13.14
CA GLU A 11 -13.92 -7.56 -14.08
C GLU A 11 -12.55 -6.94 -13.79
N TYR A 12 -12.51 -5.62 -13.52
CA TYR A 12 -11.28 -4.95 -13.14
C TYR A 12 -10.73 -5.51 -11.83
N ALA A 13 -11.56 -5.59 -10.79
CA ALA A 13 -11.16 -6.11 -9.49
C ALA A 13 -10.67 -7.55 -9.62
N GLU A 14 -11.38 -8.44 -10.30
CA GLU A 14 -11.00 -9.84 -10.46
C GLU A 14 -9.66 -10.00 -11.19
N LYS A 15 -9.43 -9.23 -12.26
CA LYS A 15 -8.18 -9.26 -13.02
C LYS A 15 -7.00 -8.77 -12.19
N HIS A 16 -7.15 -7.65 -11.50
CA HIS A 16 -6.04 -6.98 -10.81
C HIS A 16 -5.80 -7.50 -9.39
N ILE A 17 -6.84 -7.95 -8.66
CA ILE A 17 -6.69 -8.58 -7.34
C ILE A 17 -6.03 -9.97 -7.45
N SER A 18 -6.20 -10.67 -8.58
CA SER A 18 -5.50 -11.94 -8.80
C SER A 18 -3.98 -11.75 -8.82
N ALA A 19 -3.49 -10.65 -9.40
CA ALA A 19 -2.08 -10.30 -9.37
C ALA A 19 -1.59 -9.99 -7.94
N PHE A 20 -2.42 -9.35 -7.10
CA PHE A 20 -2.13 -9.17 -5.67
C PHE A 20 -1.93 -10.52 -4.96
N HIS A 21 -2.88 -11.45 -5.11
CA HIS A 21 -2.78 -12.78 -4.50
C HIS A 21 -1.59 -13.59 -5.00
N GLN A 22 -1.29 -13.53 -6.31
CA GLN A 22 -0.13 -14.20 -6.88
C GLN A 22 1.18 -13.64 -6.33
N LYS A 23 1.37 -12.31 -6.36
CA LYS A 23 2.58 -11.68 -5.81
C LYS A 23 2.75 -12.00 -4.33
N ARG A 24 1.67 -12.00 -3.55
CA ARG A 24 1.67 -12.39 -2.14
C ARG A 24 2.17 -13.83 -1.93
N LEU A 25 1.74 -14.77 -2.77
CA LEU A 25 2.24 -16.16 -2.77
C LEU A 25 3.71 -16.25 -3.21
N GLU A 26 4.13 -15.48 -4.21
CA GLU A 26 5.53 -15.43 -4.66
C GLU A 26 6.46 -14.87 -3.56
N TYR A 27 5.99 -13.88 -2.79
CA TYR A 27 6.77 -13.33 -1.69
C TYR A 27 7.10 -14.39 -0.65
N ILE A 28 6.15 -15.25 -0.29
CA ILE A 28 6.34 -16.29 0.73
C ILE A 28 7.03 -17.55 0.20
N THR A 29 6.93 -17.85 -1.11
CA THR A 29 7.52 -19.08 -1.67
C THR A 29 8.91 -18.88 -2.25
N ILE A 30 9.19 -17.74 -2.87
CA ILE A 30 10.42 -17.53 -3.67
C ILE A 30 11.33 -16.46 -3.05
N LYS A 31 10.75 -15.43 -2.41
CA LYS A 31 11.51 -14.22 -1.99
C LYS A 31 11.81 -14.12 -0.50
N THR A 32 11.36 -15.10 0.29
CA THR A 32 11.63 -15.20 1.73
C THR A 32 12.75 -16.18 2.01
N GLU A 33 13.82 -15.64 2.60
CA GLU A 33 14.90 -16.40 3.24
C GLU A 33 14.93 -16.00 4.71
N LEU A 34 15.15 -16.95 5.61
CA LEU A 34 15.19 -16.69 7.05
C LEU A 34 16.17 -15.54 7.37
N ASP A 35 17.38 -15.62 6.83
CA ASP A 35 18.42 -14.60 7.00
C ASP A 35 17.99 -13.19 6.63
N LYS A 36 17.25 -13.04 5.53
CA LYS A 36 16.77 -11.74 5.05
C LYS A 36 15.72 -11.18 6.00
N ILE A 37 14.80 -12.02 6.48
CA ILE A 37 13.77 -11.63 7.44
C ILE A 37 14.41 -11.21 8.76
N LEU A 38 15.32 -12.04 9.29
CA LEU A 38 16.03 -11.77 10.53
C LEU A 38 16.83 -10.47 10.47
N LYS A 39 17.39 -10.09 9.31
CA LYS A 39 18.13 -8.82 9.13
C LYS A 39 17.24 -7.59 9.01
N GLN A 40 16.02 -7.72 8.49
CA GLN A 40 15.13 -6.59 8.19
C GLN A 40 14.18 -6.23 9.34
N LYS A 41 13.92 -7.17 10.25
CA LYS A 41 12.97 -6.97 11.36
C LYS A 41 13.69 -6.50 12.62
N ASN A 42 12.92 -5.89 13.51
CA ASN A 42 13.42 -5.28 14.74
C ASN A 42 13.33 -6.28 15.90
N PRO A 43 14.41 -7.02 16.25
CA PRO A 43 14.40 -7.98 17.35
C PRO A 43 14.07 -7.34 18.70
N TYR A 44 14.45 -6.07 18.94
CA TYR A 44 14.17 -5.39 20.20
C TYR A 44 12.66 -5.24 20.46
N LEU A 45 11.86 -4.97 19.43
CA LEU A 45 10.40 -4.88 19.56
C LEU A 45 9.81 -6.22 20.02
N PHE A 46 10.30 -7.34 19.50
CA PHE A 46 9.78 -8.66 19.85
C PHE A 46 10.29 -9.13 21.21
N ARG A 47 11.50 -8.71 21.60
CA ARG A 47 11.98 -8.87 22.98
C ARG A 47 11.09 -8.12 23.98
N ALA A 48 10.71 -6.87 23.66
CA ALA A 48 9.81 -6.07 24.49
C ALA A 48 8.40 -6.68 24.62
N LYS A 49 7.95 -7.43 23.62
CA LYS A 49 6.70 -8.21 23.66
C LYS A 49 6.77 -9.48 24.50
N ASN A 50 7.92 -9.77 25.11
CA ASN A 50 8.17 -10.99 25.89
C ASN A 50 7.87 -12.28 25.09
N ILE A 51 8.30 -12.34 23.83
CA ILE A 51 8.15 -13.54 23.01
C ILE A 51 9.09 -14.63 23.53
N LEU A 52 8.52 -15.80 23.83
CA LEU A 52 9.24 -16.92 24.45
C LEU A 52 9.54 -18.06 23.48
N THR A 53 8.71 -18.26 22.46
CA THR A 53 8.84 -19.38 21.53
C THR A 53 9.44 -18.95 20.18
N ALA A 54 10.25 -19.82 19.58
CA ALA A 54 10.80 -19.61 18.24
C ALA A 54 9.69 -19.41 17.20
N GLN A 55 8.60 -20.19 17.31
CA GLN A 55 7.47 -20.10 16.40
C GLN A 55 6.80 -18.74 16.45
N ASP A 56 6.53 -18.20 17.65
CA ASP A 56 5.89 -16.89 17.80
C ASP A 56 6.77 -15.77 17.25
N LEU A 57 8.09 -15.87 17.44
CA LEU A 57 9.03 -14.89 16.91
C LEU A 57 9.06 -14.93 15.38
N ILE A 58 9.18 -16.12 14.79
CA ILE A 58 9.22 -16.32 13.34
C ILE A 58 7.90 -15.90 12.70
N LYS A 59 6.77 -16.32 13.26
CA LYS A 59 5.44 -15.91 12.80
C LYS A 59 5.31 -14.38 12.84
N GLY A 60 5.72 -13.77 13.96
CA GLY A 60 5.67 -12.32 14.12
C GLY A 60 6.54 -11.56 13.11
N PHE A 61 7.73 -12.06 12.80
CA PHE A 61 8.59 -11.48 11.77
C PHE A 61 8.04 -11.66 10.35
N LEU A 62 7.50 -12.84 10.04
CA LEU A 62 6.88 -13.14 8.75
C LEU A 62 5.64 -12.29 8.53
N ASP A 63 4.74 -12.20 9.51
CA ASP A 63 3.54 -11.37 9.44
C ASP A 63 3.91 -9.90 9.19
N ALA A 64 4.88 -9.38 9.94
CA ALA A 64 5.35 -8.01 9.74
C ALA A 64 6.07 -7.80 8.40
N PHE A 65 6.63 -8.84 7.78
CA PHE A 65 7.21 -8.78 6.43
C PHE A 65 6.11 -8.75 5.37
N ILE A 66 5.17 -9.68 5.46
CA ILE A 66 4.08 -9.83 4.51
C ILE A 66 3.19 -8.60 4.53
N GLN A 67 2.83 -8.08 5.71
CA GLN A 67 2.00 -6.88 5.84
C GLN A 67 2.62 -5.67 5.12
N SER A 68 3.93 -5.45 5.25
CA SER A 68 4.60 -4.33 4.55
C SER A 68 4.54 -4.46 3.03
N GLN A 69 4.58 -5.70 2.51
CA GLN A 69 4.44 -5.95 1.08
C GLN A 69 2.98 -5.81 0.63
N GLU A 70 2.03 -6.33 1.40
CA GLU A 70 0.60 -6.24 1.13
C GLU A 70 0.13 -4.79 1.02
N GLU A 71 0.52 -3.92 1.96
CA GLU A 71 0.18 -2.49 1.92
C GLU A 71 0.65 -1.82 0.63
N THR A 72 1.86 -2.14 0.17
CA THR A 72 2.40 -1.59 -1.08
C THR A 72 1.59 -2.07 -2.29
N LEU A 73 1.38 -3.38 -2.40
CA LEU A 73 0.64 -3.97 -3.52
C LEU A 73 -0.82 -3.53 -3.57
N PHE A 74 -1.46 -3.46 -2.39
CA PHE A 74 -2.85 -3.06 -2.28
C PHE A 74 -3.02 -1.56 -2.52
N GLY A 75 -2.05 -0.75 -2.11
CA GLY A 75 -1.97 0.67 -2.47
C GLY A 75 -1.96 0.88 -3.98
N GLU A 76 -1.08 0.20 -4.70
CA GLU A 76 -1.03 0.26 -6.17
C GLU A 76 -2.37 -0.17 -6.80
N PHE A 77 -2.98 -1.24 -6.27
CA PHE A 77 -4.28 -1.73 -6.76
C PHE A 77 -5.40 -0.71 -6.56
N ILE A 78 -5.55 -0.16 -5.35
CA ILE A 78 -6.67 0.72 -5.02
C ILE A 78 -6.54 2.09 -5.73
N GLU A 79 -5.31 2.57 -5.90
CA GLU A 79 -5.01 3.77 -6.70
C GLU A 79 -5.36 3.54 -8.17
N GLY A 80 -5.00 2.37 -8.71
CA GLY A 80 -5.39 1.95 -10.06
C GLY A 80 -6.91 1.85 -10.24
N LEU A 81 -7.62 1.30 -9.26
CA LEU A 81 -9.09 1.21 -9.28
C LEU A 81 -9.73 2.60 -9.30
N ALA A 82 -9.22 3.55 -8.51
CA ALA A 82 -9.73 4.92 -8.49
C ALA A 82 -9.56 5.61 -9.86
N ILE A 83 -8.40 5.42 -10.51
CA ILE A 83 -8.16 5.92 -11.88
C ILE A 83 -9.16 5.30 -12.86
N PHE A 84 -9.33 3.97 -12.82
CA PHE A 84 -10.25 3.25 -13.70
C PHE A 84 -11.70 3.73 -13.56
N VAL A 85 -12.18 3.86 -12.32
CA VAL A 85 -13.53 4.35 -12.03
C VAL A 85 -13.75 5.74 -12.59
N CYS A 86 -12.78 6.65 -12.37
CA CYS A 86 -12.90 8.01 -12.85
C CYS A 86 -12.84 8.10 -14.37
N ASP A 87 -12.02 7.27 -15.03
CA ASP A 87 -12.00 7.15 -16.49
C ASP A 87 -13.36 6.71 -17.03
N ARG A 88 -14.02 5.73 -16.39
CA ARG A 88 -15.35 5.29 -16.83
C ARG A 88 -16.41 6.38 -16.77
N VAL A 89 -16.41 7.19 -15.70
CA VAL A 89 -17.46 8.22 -15.50
C VAL A 89 -17.17 9.50 -16.28
N PHE A 90 -15.90 9.94 -16.30
CA PHE A 90 -15.48 11.26 -16.78
C PHE A 90 -14.51 11.24 -17.97
N SER A 91 -14.13 10.08 -18.50
CA SER A 91 -13.06 9.96 -19.50
C SER A 91 -11.76 10.62 -19.02
N ALA A 92 -11.49 10.42 -17.72
CA ALA A 92 -10.34 10.94 -17.02
C ALA A 92 -9.02 10.46 -17.64
N LYS A 93 -8.03 11.34 -17.66
CA LYS A 93 -6.71 11.07 -18.24
C LYS A 93 -5.69 10.88 -17.12
N LYS A 94 -4.79 9.90 -17.30
CA LYS A 94 -3.59 9.85 -16.48
C LYS A 94 -2.73 11.08 -16.77
N SER A 95 -2.39 11.84 -15.74
CA SER A 95 -1.66 13.09 -15.90
C SER A 95 -0.22 12.86 -16.38
N GLN A 96 0.30 13.82 -17.14
CA GLN A 96 1.73 13.92 -17.43
C GLN A 96 2.44 14.93 -16.52
N LEU A 97 1.69 15.61 -15.64
CA LEU A 97 2.21 16.60 -14.71
C LEU A 97 2.83 15.89 -13.50
N THR A 98 4.02 16.34 -13.10
CA THR A 98 4.76 15.75 -11.99
C THR A 98 3.94 15.73 -10.70
N GLY A 99 3.73 14.54 -10.14
CA GLY A 99 3.02 14.34 -8.89
C GLY A 99 1.50 14.46 -8.99
N ILE A 100 0.94 14.40 -10.20
CA ILE A 100 -0.51 14.30 -10.43
C ILE A 100 -0.77 12.91 -11.03
N ASP A 101 -1.75 12.19 -10.50
CA ASP A 101 -2.12 10.87 -11.00
C ASP A 101 -3.19 10.96 -12.08
N LEU A 102 -4.14 11.87 -11.91
CA LEU A 102 -5.36 11.94 -12.72
C LEU A 102 -5.78 13.38 -12.99
N GLU A 103 -6.29 13.62 -14.20
CA GLU A 103 -6.96 14.85 -14.62
C GLU A 103 -8.35 14.52 -15.20
N PHE A 104 -9.38 15.23 -14.78
CA PHE A 104 -10.73 15.09 -15.35
C PHE A 104 -11.53 16.38 -15.26
N GLU A 105 -12.59 16.48 -16.06
CA GLU A 105 -13.48 17.64 -16.04
C GLU A 105 -14.83 17.30 -15.40
N LYS A 106 -15.30 18.18 -14.52
CA LYS A 106 -16.64 18.11 -13.91
C LYS A 106 -17.14 19.53 -13.66
N ASN A 107 -18.39 19.81 -14.03
CA ASN A 107 -19.06 21.10 -13.80
C ASN A 107 -18.22 22.32 -14.26
N ASN A 108 -17.65 22.24 -15.47
CA ASN A 108 -16.78 23.26 -16.05
C ASN A 108 -15.52 23.60 -15.23
N CYS A 109 -15.09 22.69 -14.36
CA CYS A 109 -13.83 22.75 -13.62
C CYS A 109 -12.92 21.59 -14.03
N ILE A 110 -11.61 21.83 -14.06
CA ILE A 110 -10.59 20.79 -14.23
C ILE A 110 -10.14 20.35 -12.84
N TYR A 111 -10.29 19.07 -12.54
CA TYR A 111 -9.77 18.46 -11.33
C TYR A 111 -8.41 17.83 -11.62
N ILE A 112 -7.40 18.20 -10.84
CA ILE A 112 -6.11 17.52 -10.78
C ILE A 112 -6.01 16.78 -9.46
N VAL A 113 -5.73 15.48 -9.52
CA VAL A 113 -5.78 14.61 -8.35
C VAL A 113 -4.45 13.91 -8.14
N GLU A 114 -3.92 14.00 -6.92
CA GLU A 114 -2.91 13.07 -6.40
C GLU A 114 -3.62 12.08 -5.47
N ILE A 115 -3.68 10.82 -5.89
CA ILE A 115 -4.38 9.73 -5.23
C ILE A 115 -3.41 9.07 -4.25
N LYS A 116 -3.95 8.67 -3.10
CA LYS A 116 -3.25 7.91 -2.08
C LYS A 116 -4.19 6.85 -1.52
N ALA A 117 -3.64 5.71 -1.10
CA ALA A 117 -4.44 4.70 -0.40
C ALA A 117 -5.13 5.28 0.85
N GLY A 118 -4.37 5.88 1.77
CA GLY A 118 -4.85 6.34 3.08
C GLY A 118 -4.63 7.81 3.40
N TRP A 119 -5.37 8.34 4.38
CA TRP A 119 -5.27 9.75 4.78
C TRP A 119 -3.92 10.15 5.38
N ASN A 120 -3.22 9.23 6.07
CA ASN A 120 -1.95 9.45 6.76
C ASN A 120 -0.75 8.92 5.96
N TRP A 121 -0.70 9.23 4.68
CA TRP A 121 0.24 8.65 3.71
C TRP A 121 1.64 9.28 3.72
N GLY A 122 1.79 10.48 4.29
CA GLY A 122 2.99 11.28 4.08
C GLY A 122 3.42 12.05 5.33
N ASN A 123 4.73 12.12 5.54
CA ASN A 123 5.34 13.00 6.51
C ASN A 123 5.38 14.46 6.00
N ALA A 124 5.92 15.37 6.82
CA ALA A 124 5.94 16.80 6.52
C ALA A 124 6.65 17.15 5.19
N SER A 125 7.72 16.43 4.79
CA SER A 125 8.42 16.71 3.54
C SER A 125 7.60 16.27 2.33
N GLN A 126 6.93 15.12 2.42
CA GLN A 126 6.03 14.63 1.37
C GLN A 126 4.82 15.58 1.18
N ILE A 127 4.23 16.07 2.27
CA ILE A 127 3.13 17.06 2.19
C ILE A 127 3.61 18.40 1.61
N LYS A 128 4.85 18.82 1.90
CA LYS A 128 5.44 20.01 1.26
C LYS A 128 5.60 19.81 -0.25
N GLN A 129 6.04 18.63 -0.67
CA GLN A 129 6.20 18.31 -2.09
C GLN A 129 4.86 18.27 -2.84
N LEU A 130 3.82 17.66 -2.25
CA LEU A 130 2.44 17.68 -2.76
C LEU A 130 2.00 19.12 -3.10
N LYS A 131 2.18 20.06 -2.16
CA LYS A 131 1.79 21.47 -2.34
C LYS A 131 2.54 22.12 -3.51
N ILE A 132 3.83 21.82 -3.67
CA ILE A 132 4.64 22.34 -4.78
C ILE A 132 4.14 21.77 -6.11
N ASN A 133 3.90 20.46 -6.17
CA ASN A 133 3.40 19.79 -7.36
C ASN A 133 2.05 20.37 -7.81
N PHE A 134 1.07 20.48 -6.89
CA PHE A 134 -0.22 21.08 -7.20
C PHE A 134 -0.12 22.54 -7.65
N LYS A 135 0.72 23.35 -7.00
CA LYS A 135 0.92 24.74 -7.40
C LYS A 135 1.46 24.85 -8.82
N ASN A 136 2.44 24.01 -9.17
CA ASN A 136 3.04 24.00 -10.51
C ASN A 136 2.04 23.50 -11.56
N ALA A 137 1.33 22.41 -11.27
CA ALA A 137 0.32 21.84 -12.16
C ALA A 137 -0.83 22.83 -12.44
N LYS A 138 -1.35 23.49 -11.39
CA LYS A 138 -2.36 24.55 -11.54
C LYS A 138 -1.89 25.65 -12.46
N LYS A 139 -0.69 26.20 -12.21
CA LYS A 139 -0.14 27.28 -13.04
C LYS A 139 -0.01 26.88 -14.52
N ILE A 140 0.37 25.64 -14.80
CA ILE A 140 0.49 25.17 -16.19
C ILE A 140 -0.89 25.12 -16.86
N LEU A 141 -1.87 24.51 -16.19
CA LEU A 141 -3.22 24.33 -16.75
C LEU A 141 -3.99 25.65 -16.88
N GLU A 142 -3.92 26.53 -15.88
CA GLU A 142 -4.57 27.85 -15.92
C GLU A 142 -4.05 28.75 -17.04
N ASN A 143 -2.85 28.50 -17.57
CA ASN A 143 -2.34 29.20 -18.76
C ASN A 143 -2.83 28.61 -20.09
N GLN A 144 -3.45 27.42 -20.06
CA GLN A 144 -3.92 26.69 -21.24
C GLN A 144 -5.44 26.76 -21.41
N THR A 145 -6.17 27.19 -20.38
CA THR A 145 -7.63 27.18 -20.35
C THR A 145 -8.17 28.21 -19.37
N ASP A 146 -9.35 28.75 -19.67
CA ASP A 146 -10.09 29.64 -18.76
C ASP A 146 -10.88 28.87 -17.68
N LYS A 147 -10.86 27.53 -17.71
CA LYS A 147 -11.56 26.72 -16.70
C LYS A 147 -10.84 26.79 -15.35
N ARG A 148 -11.64 26.82 -14.28
CA ARG A 148 -11.11 26.77 -12.91
C ARG A 148 -10.42 25.42 -12.66
N VAL A 149 -9.20 25.45 -12.13
CA VAL A 149 -8.45 24.24 -11.75
C VAL A 149 -8.56 23.97 -10.25
N ILE A 150 -9.00 22.77 -9.89
CA ILE A 150 -9.20 22.31 -8.52
C ILE A 150 -8.21 21.19 -8.21
N ALA A 151 -7.32 21.44 -7.25
CA ALA A 151 -6.35 20.45 -6.78
C ALA A 151 -6.93 19.63 -5.64
N VAL A 152 -6.86 18.29 -5.74
CA VAL A 152 -7.41 17.36 -4.76
C VAL A 152 -6.34 16.34 -4.35
N ASN A 153 -6.06 16.23 -3.05
CA ASN A 153 -5.44 15.03 -2.50
C ASN A 153 -6.56 14.04 -2.15
N GLY A 154 -6.76 13.07 -3.04
CA GLY A 154 -7.77 12.03 -2.88
C GLY A 154 -7.23 10.87 -2.09
N CYS A 155 -7.92 10.45 -1.02
CA CYS A 155 -7.54 9.27 -0.26
C CYS A 155 -8.66 8.22 -0.30
N CYS A 156 -8.31 6.99 -0.67
CA CYS A 156 -9.27 5.90 -0.86
C CYS A 156 -9.96 5.48 0.45
N PHE A 157 -9.30 5.66 1.61
CA PHE A 157 -9.92 5.44 2.93
C PHE A 157 -9.60 6.53 3.96
N GLY A 158 -10.42 6.54 5.01
CA GLY A 158 -10.38 7.52 6.10
C GLY A 158 -11.44 8.61 5.95
N ASN A 159 -11.56 9.46 6.97
CA ASN A 159 -12.51 10.57 7.01
C ASN A 159 -11.77 11.81 7.53
N LYS A 160 -10.90 12.38 6.70
CA LYS A 160 -10.10 13.55 7.03
C LYS A 160 -10.22 14.60 5.93
N LYS A 161 -10.26 15.85 6.36
CA LYS A 161 -10.16 17.03 5.48
C LYS A 161 -9.13 17.98 6.07
N ASN A 162 -8.57 18.83 5.23
CA ASN A 162 -7.75 19.93 5.71
C ASN A 162 -8.64 21.10 6.17
N LYS A 163 -8.18 21.82 7.21
CA LYS A 163 -8.94 22.90 7.83
C LYS A 163 -9.08 24.12 6.92
N ASN A 164 -8.05 24.42 6.14
CA ASN A 164 -7.99 25.61 5.28
C ASN A 164 -7.51 25.24 3.87
N PRO A 165 -8.37 24.63 3.02
CA PRO A 165 -8.00 24.18 1.68
C PRO A 165 -7.39 25.28 0.79
N GLU A 166 -7.90 26.50 0.89
CA GLU A 166 -7.39 27.65 0.12
C GLU A 166 -5.94 27.97 0.48
N LYS A 167 -5.62 28.05 1.78
CA LYS A 167 -4.27 28.28 2.27
C LYS A 167 -3.33 27.13 1.92
N ASP A 168 -3.84 25.91 1.92
CA ASP A 168 -3.05 24.72 1.56
C ASP A 168 -2.83 24.59 0.04
N GLY A 169 -3.67 25.22 -0.77
CA GLY A 169 -3.63 25.18 -2.24
C GLY A 169 -4.36 23.99 -2.86
N TYR A 170 -4.94 23.10 -2.03
CA TYR A 170 -5.63 21.87 -2.45
C TYR A 170 -6.68 21.46 -1.41
N TYR A 171 -7.63 20.62 -1.84
CA TYR A 171 -8.62 19.97 -0.96
C TYR A 171 -8.14 18.57 -0.60
N LYS A 172 -8.11 18.22 0.69
CA LYS A 172 -7.97 16.83 1.12
C LYS A 172 -9.36 16.21 1.21
N ILE A 173 -9.61 15.17 0.43
CA ILE A 173 -10.89 14.47 0.36
C ILE A 173 -10.62 12.98 0.57
N CYS A 174 -11.34 12.32 1.50
CA CYS A 174 -11.06 10.94 1.88
C CYS A 174 -12.33 10.09 1.90
N GLY A 175 -12.17 8.79 1.65
CA GLY A 175 -13.23 7.79 1.82
C GLY A 175 -14.42 8.06 0.92
N GLN A 176 -15.63 8.04 1.48
CA GLN A 176 -16.89 8.22 0.75
C GLN A 176 -16.87 9.45 -0.17
N GLU A 177 -16.40 10.60 0.31
CA GLU A 177 -16.40 11.82 -0.51
C GLU A 177 -15.44 11.73 -1.70
N PHE A 178 -14.32 11.03 -1.55
CA PHE A 178 -13.38 10.85 -2.64
C PHE A 178 -13.95 9.87 -3.68
N TRP A 179 -14.51 8.76 -3.22
CA TRP A 179 -15.18 7.79 -4.09
C TRP A 179 -16.37 8.42 -4.82
N GLN A 180 -17.18 9.21 -4.14
CA GLN A 180 -18.29 9.95 -4.74
C GLN A 180 -17.79 10.95 -5.78
N LEU A 181 -16.70 11.68 -5.51
CA LEU A 181 -16.13 12.64 -6.45
C LEU A 181 -15.78 12.00 -7.80
N ILE A 182 -15.24 10.78 -7.79
CA ILE A 182 -14.75 10.11 -8.99
C ILE A 182 -15.77 9.18 -9.65
N SER A 183 -16.84 8.81 -8.94
CA SER A 183 -17.85 7.85 -9.41
C SER A 183 -19.25 8.45 -9.64
N GLU A 184 -19.51 9.66 -9.14
CA GLU A 184 -20.86 10.24 -8.97
C GLU A 184 -21.84 9.38 -8.15
N SER A 185 -21.34 8.42 -7.37
CA SER A 185 -22.18 7.58 -6.50
C SER A 185 -21.79 7.71 -5.03
N GLU A 186 -22.77 8.06 -4.21
CA GLU A 186 -22.62 8.15 -2.75
C GLU A 186 -22.39 6.78 -2.10
N SER A 187 -22.94 5.71 -2.68
CA SER A 187 -22.82 4.34 -2.17
C SER A 187 -21.55 3.63 -2.64
N PHE A 188 -20.83 4.19 -3.63
CA PHE A 188 -19.76 3.47 -4.32
C PHE A 188 -18.68 2.93 -3.39
N TYR A 189 -18.33 3.66 -2.32
CA TYR A 189 -17.33 3.22 -1.34
C TYR A 189 -17.73 1.92 -0.61
N ILE A 190 -19.03 1.61 -0.53
CA ILE A 190 -19.57 0.34 -0.04
C ILE A 190 -19.61 -0.67 -1.19
N ASP A 191 -20.13 -0.24 -2.35
CA ASP A 191 -20.36 -1.12 -3.49
C ASP A 191 -19.07 -1.82 -3.99
N ILE A 192 -17.90 -1.20 -3.80
CA ILE A 192 -16.60 -1.78 -4.15
C ILE A 192 -16.12 -2.92 -3.22
N ILE A 193 -16.73 -3.09 -2.04
CA ILE A 193 -16.31 -4.13 -1.09
C ILE A 193 -16.45 -5.52 -1.70
N GLU A 194 -17.60 -5.80 -2.32
CA GLU A 194 -17.88 -7.12 -2.89
C GLU A 194 -17.00 -7.44 -4.11
N PRO A 195 -16.83 -6.56 -5.10
CA PRO A 195 -15.85 -6.75 -6.18
C PRO A 195 -14.43 -7.04 -5.70
N ILE A 196 -13.95 -6.34 -4.65
CA ILE A 196 -12.61 -6.55 -4.10
C ILE A 196 -12.51 -7.89 -3.35
N GLY A 197 -13.56 -8.27 -2.61
CA GLY A 197 -13.61 -9.50 -1.82
C GLY A 197 -13.93 -10.76 -2.63
N HIS A 198 -14.38 -10.62 -3.88
CA HIS A 198 -14.85 -11.72 -4.69
C HIS A 198 -13.77 -12.80 -4.89
N LYS A 199 -14.11 -14.05 -4.53
CA LYS A 199 -13.21 -15.23 -4.53
C LYS A 199 -11.95 -15.09 -3.65
N ALA A 200 -11.86 -14.10 -2.76
CA ALA A 200 -10.71 -13.92 -1.89
C ALA A 200 -10.42 -15.18 -1.04
N LYS A 201 -11.47 -15.87 -0.57
CA LYS A 201 -11.35 -17.13 0.18
C LYS A 201 -10.60 -18.21 -0.61
N GLN A 202 -11.03 -18.51 -1.84
CA GLN A 202 -10.42 -19.52 -2.71
C GLN A 202 -8.96 -19.18 -3.03
N LYS A 203 -8.68 -17.88 -3.26
CA LYS A 203 -7.31 -17.41 -3.55
C LYS A 203 -6.39 -17.44 -2.33
N ASN A 204 -6.94 -17.48 -1.11
CA ASN A 204 -6.18 -17.49 0.12
C ASN A 204 -5.74 -18.89 0.57
N GLU A 205 -6.41 -19.95 0.12
CA GLU A 205 -6.12 -21.33 0.53
C GLU A 205 -4.67 -21.74 0.22
N LYS A 206 -4.23 -21.56 -1.03
CA LYS A 206 -2.85 -21.83 -1.45
C LYS A 206 -1.80 -21.01 -0.69
N PHE A 207 -2.15 -19.78 -0.31
CA PHE A 207 -1.26 -18.93 0.46
C PHE A 207 -1.11 -19.46 1.89
N LEU A 208 -2.21 -19.87 2.55
CA LEU A 208 -2.16 -20.41 3.91
C LEU A 208 -1.35 -21.70 3.98
N GLU A 209 -1.49 -22.59 3.00
CA GLU A 209 -0.69 -23.81 2.89
C GLU A 209 0.80 -23.47 2.78
N ALA A 210 1.18 -22.63 1.81
CA ALA A 210 2.57 -22.21 1.61
C ALA A 210 3.15 -21.50 2.85
N TYR A 211 2.37 -20.62 3.47
CA TYR A 211 2.76 -19.90 4.68
C TYR A 211 3.03 -20.87 5.84
N SER A 212 2.18 -21.88 6.04
CA SER A 212 2.37 -22.87 7.10
C SER A 212 3.68 -23.66 6.95
N VAL A 213 4.03 -24.04 5.72
CA VAL A 213 5.29 -24.73 5.40
C VAL A 213 6.49 -23.85 5.75
N VAL A 214 6.43 -22.56 5.39
CA VAL A 214 7.51 -21.61 5.66
C VAL A 214 7.67 -21.34 7.16
N VAL A 215 6.57 -21.18 7.90
CA VAL A 215 6.62 -21.03 9.36
C VAL A 215 7.30 -22.23 10.00
N ASN A 216 6.92 -23.45 9.63
CA ASN A 216 7.50 -24.67 10.18
C ASN A 216 9.00 -24.78 9.86
N LYS A 217 9.37 -24.58 8.59
CA LYS A 217 10.76 -24.63 8.13
C LYS A 217 11.64 -23.60 8.84
N PHE A 218 11.19 -22.35 8.89
CA PHE A 218 11.94 -21.26 9.52
C PHE A 218 11.99 -21.38 11.03
N THR A 219 10.95 -21.91 11.67
CA THR A 219 10.98 -22.19 13.11
C THR A 219 12.05 -23.23 13.43
N LEU A 220 12.13 -24.32 12.65
CA LEU A 220 13.15 -25.35 12.84
C LEU A 220 14.56 -24.79 12.61
N GLU A 221 14.77 -24.11 11.49
CA GLU A 221 16.07 -23.52 11.15
C GLU A 221 16.50 -22.46 12.17
N PHE A 222 15.56 -21.62 12.63
CA PHE A 222 15.81 -20.64 13.67
C PHE A 222 16.17 -21.31 15.00
N ALA A 223 15.43 -22.33 15.43
CA ALA A 223 15.68 -23.01 16.69
C ALA A 223 17.06 -23.67 16.72
N GLN A 224 17.49 -24.28 15.60
CA GLN A 224 18.83 -24.87 15.48
C GLN A 224 19.95 -23.83 15.60
N ARG A 225 19.70 -22.59 15.17
CA ARG A 225 20.72 -21.55 15.06
C ARG A 225 20.73 -20.58 16.24
N PHE A 226 19.57 -20.26 16.79
CA PHE A 226 19.35 -19.15 17.72
C PHE A 226 18.59 -19.58 18.98
N CYS A 227 18.51 -20.87 19.28
CA CYS A 227 18.02 -21.34 20.58
C CYS A 227 19.06 -22.18 21.32
N ILE A 228 19.09 -22.05 22.64
CA ILE A 228 19.90 -22.81 23.59
C ILE A 228 18.97 -23.31 24.68
N ASP A 229 18.98 -24.61 24.96
CA ASP A 229 18.10 -25.27 25.95
C ASP A 229 16.61 -24.93 25.77
N GLY A 230 16.16 -24.85 24.51
CA GLY A 230 14.78 -24.51 24.14
C GLY A 230 14.41 -23.04 24.33
N LYS A 231 15.35 -22.17 24.73
CA LYS A 231 15.15 -20.72 24.88
C LYS A 231 15.80 -19.98 23.73
N ILE A 232 15.21 -18.85 23.33
CA ILE A 232 15.79 -17.96 22.33
C ILE A 232 17.06 -17.31 22.90
N ASP A 233 18.18 -17.50 22.20
CA ASP A 233 19.43 -16.79 22.42
C ASP A 233 19.36 -15.42 21.72
N TRP A 234 18.90 -14.44 22.49
CA TRP A 234 18.71 -13.06 22.00
C TRP A 234 20.03 -12.36 21.70
N GLU A 235 21.10 -12.69 22.40
CA GLU A 235 22.42 -12.10 22.16
C GLU A 235 22.93 -12.51 20.78
N LYS A 236 22.92 -13.82 20.49
CA LYS A 236 23.31 -14.34 19.18
C LYS A 236 22.43 -13.84 18.05
N LEU A 237 21.12 -13.73 18.27
CA LEU A 237 20.20 -13.13 17.30
C LEU A 237 20.55 -11.66 17.03
N LEU A 238 20.85 -10.88 18.06
CA LEU A 238 21.21 -9.47 17.93
C LEU A 238 22.56 -9.27 17.25
N GLU A 239 23.57 -10.10 17.57
CA GLU A 239 24.85 -10.10 16.87
C GLU A 239 24.67 -10.38 15.37
N PHE A 240 23.80 -11.34 15.01
CA PHE A 240 23.49 -11.61 13.62
C PHE A 240 22.75 -10.46 12.92
N ASN A 241 21.75 -9.86 13.60
CA ASN A 241 20.90 -8.81 13.04
C ASN A 241 21.61 -7.46 12.90
N SER A 242 22.34 -7.05 13.94
CA SER A 242 22.86 -5.68 14.12
C SER A 242 24.37 -5.63 14.33
N GLY A 243 25.05 -6.76 14.47
CA GLY A 243 26.49 -6.81 14.72
C GLY A 243 27.32 -6.25 13.58
N ILE A 244 28.46 -5.64 13.93
CA ILE A 244 29.43 -5.16 12.94
C ILE A 244 29.96 -6.36 12.15
N LYS A 245 29.79 -6.33 10.82
CA LYS A 245 30.37 -7.36 9.95
C LYS A 245 31.89 -7.32 10.03
N LYS A 246 32.50 -8.33 10.64
CA LYS A 246 33.96 -8.53 10.57
C LYS A 246 34.32 -8.89 9.12
N LYS A 247 35.03 -8.00 8.41
CA LYS A 247 35.61 -8.34 7.11
C LYS A 247 36.68 -9.40 7.36
N HIS A 248 36.49 -10.63 6.87
CA HIS A 248 37.61 -11.56 6.76
C HIS A 248 38.62 -10.91 5.81
N LYS A 249 39.81 -10.56 6.32
CA LYS A 249 40.96 -10.30 5.46
C LYS A 249 41.18 -11.60 4.69
N LYS A 250 40.89 -11.61 3.38
CA LYS A 250 41.50 -12.58 2.48
C LYS A 250 43.00 -12.32 2.58
N TYR A 251 43.73 -13.26 3.16
CA TYR A 251 45.16 -13.33 2.93
C TYR A 251 45.29 -13.91 1.52
N ASP A 252 45.80 -13.08 0.61
CA ASP A 252 46.24 -13.48 -0.72
C ASP A 252 47.42 -14.47 -0.62
#